data_AF-A0A3C0QPA9-F1
#
_entry.id   AF-A0A3C0QPA9-F1
#
_cell.length_a   1.000
_cell.length_b   1.000
_cell.length_c   1.000
_cell.angle_alpha   90.00
_cell.angle_beta   90.00
_cell.angle_gamma   90.00
#
_symmetry.space_group_name_H-M   'P 1'
#
loop_
_entity.id
_entity.type
_entity.pdbx_description
1 polymer ?
#
loop_
_entity_poly.entity_id
_entity_poly.type
_entity_poly.pdbx_seq_one_letter_code
_entity_poly.pdbx_strand_id
1 'polypeptide(L)' 'MAKKYTKSDCIALLRAKMQEISLHGEKRYPKRSDFSSEEVNAIKAFLGAWGRALESAGIKPPSEKPKGENQS' A
#
# COMPACT_ATOMS: atom_id res chain seq x y z
N MET A 1 -12.63 9.91 -18.82
CA MET A 1 -12.45 8.44 -18.88
C MET A 1 -12.07 7.97 -17.49
N ALA A 2 -12.85 7.09 -16.86
CA ALA A 2 -12.47 6.51 -15.57
C ALA A 2 -11.19 5.68 -15.78
N LYS A 3 -10.08 6.06 -15.14
CA LYS A 3 -8.86 5.24 -15.14
C LYS A 3 -9.23 3.88 -14.56
N LYS A 4 -9.25 2.85 -15.41
CA LYS A 4 -9.41 1.47 -14.98
C LYS A 4 -8.09 1.02 -14.37
N TYR A 5 -7.97 1.24 -13.07
CA TYR A 5 -6.88 0.64 -12.31
C TYR A 5 -7.08 -0.87 -12.25
N THR A 6 -5.99 -1.62 -12.38
CA THR A 6 -5.96 -3.05 -12.06
C THR A 6 -5.23 -3.29 -10.74
N LYS A 7 -5.33 -4.51 -10.20
CA LYS A 7 -4.57 -4.92 -9.03
C LYS A 7 -3.06 -4.69 -9.21
N SER A 8 -2.53 -5.00 -10.40
CA SER A 8 -1.12 -4.79 -10.74
C SER A 8 -0.75 -3.31 -10.78
N ASP A 9 -1.62 -2.45 -11.33
CA ASP A 9 -1.40 -0.99 -11.32
C ASP A 9 -1.33 -0.47 -9.88
N CYS A 10 -2.23 -0.91 -9.00
CA CYS A 10 -2.20 -0.50 -7.60
C CYS A 10 -0.90 -0.88 -6.90
N ILE A 11 -0.37 -2.07 -7.17
CA ILE A 11 0.94 -2.50 -6.66
C ILE A 11 2.06 -1.64 -7.25
N ALA A 12 2.03 -1.40 -8.56
CA ALA A 12 3.02 -0.57 -9.24
C ALA A 12 3.04 0.87 -8.70
N LEU A 13 1.87 1.48 -8.47
CA LEU A 13 1.74 2.82 -7.87
C LEU A 13 2.43 2.90 -6.50
N LEU A 14 2.15 1.92 -5.63
CA LEU A 14 2.74 1.87 -4.30
C LEU A 14 4.26 1.73 -4.37
N ARG A 15 4.79 0.85 -5.24
CA ARG A 15 6.23 0.62 -5.40
C ARG A 15 6.93 1.82 -6.03
N ALA A 16 6.33 2.44 -7.05
CA ALA A 16 6.86 3.64 -7.69
C ALA A 16 6.97 4.79 -6.68
N LYS A 17 5.92 5.02 -5.88
CA LYS A 17 5.96 6.04 -4.83
C LYS A 17 7.01 5.72 -3.75
N MET A 18 7.16 4.45 -3.35
CA MET A 18 8.20 4.05 -2.41
C MET A 18 9.61 4.33 -2.95
N GLN A 19 9.85 4.06 -4.23
CA GLN A 19 11.12 4.38 -4.88
C GLN A 19 11.35 5.89 -4.95
N GLU A 20 10.34 6.68 -5.32
CA GLU A 20 10.41 8.14 -5.30
C GLU A 20 10.81 8.67 -3.92
N ILE A 21 10.11 8.25 -2.86
CA ILE A 21 10.43 8.65 -1.48
C ILE A 21 11.88 8.27 -1.11
N SER A 22 12.33 7.07 -1.50
CA SER A 22 13.69 6.59 -1.25
C SER A 22 14.74 7.40 -2.02
N LEU A 23 14.45 7.79 -3.27
CA LEU A 23 15.32 8.64 -4.09
C LEU A 23 15.44 10.06 -3.53
N HIS A 24 14.37 10.56 -2.91
CA HIS A 24 14.37 11.83 -2.17
C HIS A 24 15.15 11.75 -0.84
N GLY A 25 15.68 10.59 -0.47
CA GLY A 25 16.42 10.38 0.78
C GLY A 25 15.53 10.25 2.02
N GLU A 26 14.21 10.11 1.83
CA GLU A 26 13.26 9.95 2.93
C GLU A 26 13.16 8.47 3.34
N LYS A 27 13.34 8.17 4.63
CA LYS A 27 13.16 6.82 5.19
C LYS A 27 11.73 6.60 5.72
N ARG A 28 10.73 6.80 4.86
CA ARG A 28 9.32 6.59 5.22
C ARG A 28 8.58 5.74 4.19
N TYR A 29 7.42 5.22 4.59
CA TYR A 29 6.52 4.52 3.68
C TYR A 29 5.55 5.49 2.99
N PRO A 30 5.08 5.14 1.78
CA PRO A 30 3.99 5.87 1.13
C PRO A 30 2.73 5.86 2.01
N LYS A 31 2.23 7.06 2.32
CA LYS A 31 0.97 7.30 3.04
C LYS A 31 -0.14 7.61 2.06
N ARG A 32 -1.39 7.45 2.49
CA ARG A 32 -2.59 7.75 1.68
C ARG A 32 -2.57 9.15 1.09
N SER A 33 -2.02 10.13 1.81
CA SER A 33 -1.91 11.52 1.36
C SER A 33 -0.87 11.75 0.27
N ASP A 34 0.00 10.78 -0.02
CA ASP A 34 0.93 10.87 -1.17
C ASP A 34 0.24 10.51 -2.51
N PHE A 35 -1.04 10.11 -2.47
CA PHE A 35 -1.82 9.68 -3.63
C PHE A 35 -3.13 10.47 -3.74
N SER A 36 -3.67 10.50 -4.94
CA SER A 36 -4.97 11.08 -5.24
C SER A 36 -6.11 10.24 -4.66
N SER A 37 -7.25 10.87 -4.39
CA SER A 37 -8.44 10.18 -3.87
C SER A 37 -8.87 8.99 -4.73
N GLU A 38 -8.74 9.11 -6.06
CA GLU A 38 -9.04 8.04 -7.02
C GLU A 38 -8.09 6.84 -6.85
N GLU A 39 -6.79 7.10 -6.72
CA GLU A 39 -5.76 6.07 -6.53
C GLU A 39 -5.92 5.38 -5.19
N VAL A 40 -6.18 6.13 -4.12
CA VAL A 40 -6.44 5.57 -2.79
C VAL A 40 -7.67 4.65 -2.82
N ASN A 41 -8.74 5.06 -3.51
CA ASN A 41 -9.93 4.22 -3.65
C ASN A 41 -9.65 2.97 -4.47
N ALA A 42 -8.91 3.07 -5.58
CA ALA A 42 -8.51 1.91 -6.38
C ALA A 42 -7.64 0.94 -5.57
N ILE A 43 -6.58 1.43 -4.93
CA ILE A 43 -5.68 0.64 -4.08
C ILE A 43 -6.47 -0.09 -3.01
N LYS A 44 -7.41 0.61 -2.35
CA LYS A 44 -8.28 -0.01 -1.34
C LYS A 44 -9.22 -1.06 -1.92
N ALA A 45 -9.80 -0.80 -3.09
CA ALA A 45 -10.71 -1.72 -3.75
C ALA A 45 -10.02 -3.02 -4.18
N PHE A 46 -8.78 -2.96 -4.66
CA PHE A 46 -8.05 -4.12 -5.18
C PHE A 46 -7.16 -4.84 -4.15
N LEU A 47 -6.54 -4.10 -3.23
CA LEU A 47 -5.56 -4.64 -2.26
C LEU A 47 -6.10 -4.65 -0.81
N GLY A 48 -7.27 -4.08 -0.57
CA GLY A 48 -7.92 -4.03 0.74
C GLY A 48 -7.40 -2.90 1.63
N ALA A 49 -7.34 -3.13 2.93
CA ALA A 49 -6.87 -2.12 3.88
C ALA A 49 -5.46 -1.63 3.53
N TRP A 50 -5.15 -0.35 3.81
CA TRP A 50 -3.86 0.26 3.43
C TRP A 50 -2.63 -0.53 3.91
N GLY A 51 -2.68 -1.09 5.13
CA GLY A 51 -1.62 -1.98 5.62
C GLY A 51 -1.40 -3.19 4.70
N ARG A 52 -2.48 -3.90 4.36
CA ARG A 52 -2.48 -5.03 3.41
C ARG A 52 -2.00 -4.64 2.02
N ALA A 53 -2.30 -3.42 1.59
CA ALA A 53 -1.83 -2.92 0.31
C ALA A 53 -0.30 -2.76 0.29
N LEU A 54 0.28 -2.20 1.36
CA LEU A 54 1.73 -2.09 1.52
C LEU A 54 2.41 -3.47 1.67
N GLU A 55 1.77 -4.40 2.37
CA GLU A 55 2.22 -5.80 2.48
C GLU A 55 2.20 -6.48 1.12
N SER A 56 1.11 -6.33 0.35
CA SER A 56 0.96 -6.89 -1.00
C SER A 56 1.97 -6.30 -2.00
N ALA A 57 2.38 -5.05 -1.79
CA ALA A 57 3.40 -4.40 -2.60
C ALA A 57 4.83 -4.75 -2.18
N GLY A 58 5.03 -5.52 -1.11
CA GLY A 58 6.34 -5.85 -0.55
C GLY A 58 7.07 -4.63 0.04
N ILE A 59 6.32 -3.57 0.39
CA ILE A 59 6.87 -2.32 0.93
C ILE A 59 7.04 -2.44 2.44
N LYS A 60 6.03 -2.99 3.12
CA LYS A 60 6.07 -3.23 4.55
C LYS A 60 6.19 -4.74 4.78
N PRO A 61 7.04 -5.19 5.73
CA PRO A 61 6.95 -6.58 6.17
C PRO A 61 5.52 -6.86 6.65
N PRO A 62 5.00 -8.09 6.41
CA PRO A 62 3.73 -8.47 6.98
C PRO A 62 3.81 -8.20 8.47
N SER A 63 2.88 -7.40 8.99
CA SER A 63 2.92 -7.10 10.42
C SER A 63 2.63 -8.41 11.12
N GLU A 64 3.63 -8.99 11.77
CA GLU A 64 3.50 -10.10 12.71
C GLU A 64 2.64 -9.63 13.87
N LYS A 65 1.34 -9.46 13.64
CA LYS A 65 0.38 -9.44 14.73
C LYS A 65 0.13 -10.90 15.06
N PRO A 66 0.55 -11.39 16.24
CA PRO A 66 0.18 -12.73 16.66
C PRO A 66 -1.35 -12.81 16.65
N LYS A 67 -1.86 -13.81 15.93
CA LYS A 67 -3.27 -14.12 15.87
C LYS A 67 -3.64 -14.82 17.18
N GLY A 68 -3.85 -14.03 18.23
CA GLY A 68 -4.52 -14.42 19.48
C GLY A 68 -3.91 -15.58 20.29
N GLU A 69 -3.40 -15.29 21.47
CA GLU A 69 -3.40 -16.25 22.57
C GLU A 69 -3.98 -15.56 23.81
N ASN A 70 -5.29 -15.69 23.98
CA ASN A 70 -5.94 -15.74 25.29
C ASN A 70 -7.28 -16.47 25.10
N GLN A 71 -7.18 -17.77 24.81
CA GLN A 71 -8.22 -18.74 25.12
C GLN A 71 -7.59 -19.78 26.04
N SER A 72 -7.75 -19.61 27.34
CA SER A 72 -7.94 -20.64 28.38
C SER A 72 -8.17 -19.94 29.71
#